data_AF-A0A9Q4QQN3-F1
#
_entry.id   AF-A0A9Q4QQN3-F1
#
_cell.length_a   1.000
_cell.length_b   1.000
_cell.length_c   1.000
_cell.angle_alpha   90.00
_cell.angle_beta   90.00
_cell.angle_gamma   90.00
#
_symmetry.space_group_name_H-M   'P 1'
#
loop_
_entity.id
_entity.type
_entity.pdbx_description
1 polymer ?
#
loop_
_entity_poly.entity_id
_entity_poly.type
_entity_poly.pdbx_seq_one_letter_code
_entity_poly.pdbx_strand_id
1 'polypeptide(L)' 'AHRGPLLLVRYDIHSAHQVQVYLQPLWPHRPGLPLIGFPDWETLPYAQFSPDPNIVSQRLATLHRLPSLARGIVVVPVQT' A
#
# COMPACT_ATOMS: atom_id res chain seq x y z
N ALA A 1 8.52 -6.03 -20.10
CA ALA A 1 7.52 -5.96 -19.02
C ALA A 1 8.04 -6.75 -17.81
N HIS A 2 8.00 -6.17 -16.61
CA HIS A 2 8.45 -6.86 -15.38
C HIS A 2 7.45 -7.97 -14.98
N ARG A 3 7.95 -9.12 -14.54
CA ARG A 3 7.14 -10.32 -14.27
C ARG A 3 6.78 -10.52 -12.79
N GLY A 4 7.38 -9.74 -11.88
CA GLY A 4 7.10 -9.79 -10.45
C GLY A 4 6.22 -8.63 -9.95
N PRO A 5 6.01 -8.55 -8.62
CA PRO A 5 5.42 -7.39 -7.97
C PRO A 5 6.26 -6.13 -8.18
N LEU A 6 5.58 -5.00 -8.35
CA LEU A 6 6.20 -3.68 -8.38
C LEU A 6 5.93 -2.95 -7.07
N LEU A 7 6.98 -2.47 -6.41
CA LEU A 7 6.87 -1.59 -5.25
C LEU A 7 6.94 -0.13 -5.72
N LEU A 8 5.85 0.62 -5.55
CA LEU A 8 5.81 2.05 -5.82
C LEU A 8 6.01 2.81 -4.51
N VAL A 9 7.23 3.28 -4.31
CA VAL A 9 7.60 4.10 -3.15
C VAL A 9 7.27 5.57 -3.42
N ARG A 10 6.55 6.21 -2.49
CA ARG A 10 6.12 7.61 -2.58
C ARG A 10 6.71 8.41 -1.42
N TYR A 11 6.89 9.71 -1.62
CA TYR A 11 7.65 10.56 -0.69
C TYR A 11 6.96 10.70 0.67
N ASP A 12 5.64 10.63 0.70
CA ASP A 12 4.81 10.80 1.90
C ASP A 12 3.46 10.08 1.72
N ILE A 13 2.66 10.09 2.79
CA ILE A 13 1.33 9.47 2.84
C ILE A 13 0.38 10.12 1.82
N HIS A 14 0.42 11.45 1.68
CA HIS A 14 -0.46 12.19 0.77
C HIS A 14 -0.24 11.80 -0.70
N SER A 15 1.02 11.78 -1.14
CA SER A 15 1.42 11.42 -2.49
C SER A 15 1.22 9.92 -2.78
N ALA A 16 1.27 9.05 -1.77
CA ALA A 16 0.83 7.66 -1.88
C ALA A 16 -0.67 7.56 -2.16
N HIS A 17 -1.48 8.24 -1.34
CA HIS A 17 -2.93 8.23 -1.48
C HIS A 17 -3.39 8.86 -2.82
N GLN A 18 -2.79 9.97 -3.23
CA GLN A 18 -3.09 10.63 -4.51
C GLN A 18 -2.87 9.70 -5.71
N VAL A 19 -1.75 8.98 -5.76
CA VAL A 19 -1.50 8.03 -6.84
C VAL A 19 -2.50 6.89 -6.83
N GLN A 20 -2.86 6.38 -5.65
CA GLN A 20 -3.84 5.30 -5.54
C GLN A 20 -5.23 5.74 -6.05
N VAL A 21 -5.68 6.94 -5.66
CA VAL A 21 -6.93 7.54 -6.15
C VAL A 21 -6.89 7.76 -7.66
N TYR A 22 -5.77 8.27 -8.19
CA TYR A 22 -5.61 8.51 -9.62
C TYR A 22 -5.61 7.21 -10.45
N LEU A 23 -4.99 6.15 -9.93
CA LEU A 23 -4.88 4.87 -10.63
C LEU A 23 -6.13 3.99 -10.48
N GLN A 24 -6.87 4.10 -9.38
CA GLN A 24 -8.09 3.30 -9.15
C GLN A 24 -9.08 3.27 -10.32
N PRO A 25 -9.49 4.40 -10.93
CA PRO A 25 -10.43 4.38 -12.06
C PRO A 25 -9.89 3.68 -13.31
N LEU A 26 -8.57 3.59 -13.47
CA LEU A 26 -7.90 2.95 -14.60
C LEU A 26 -7.72 1.42 -14.41
N TRP A 27 -8.01 0.91 -13.21
CA TRP A 27 -7.68 -0.44 -12.78
C TRP A 27 -8.75 -1.55 -12.93
N PRO A 28 -10.06 -1.30 -13.15
CA PRO A 28 -11.09 -2.36 -13.19
C PRO A 28 -10.84 -3.43 -14.27
N HIS A 29 -10.16 -3.08 -15.36
CA HIS A 29 -9.95 -3.94 -16.53
C HIS A 29 -8.57 -4.61 -16.56
N ARG A 30 -7.90 -4.75 -15.40
CA ARG A 30 -6.57 -5.38 -15.29
C ARG A 30 -6.57 -6.62 -14.36
N PRO A 31 -7.30 -7.69 -14.72
CA PRO A 31 -7.26 -8.94 -13.98
C PRO A 31 -5.82 -9.49 -13.96
N GLY A 32 -5.33 -9.86 -12.77
CA GLY A 32 -3.96 -10.35 -12.57
C GLY A 32 -2.91 -9.26 -12.29
N LEU A 33 -3.30 -8.00 -12.16
CA LEU A 33 -2.43 -6.92 -11.68
C LEU A 33 -3.13 -6.15 -10.57
N PRO A 34 -3.26 -6.68 -9.33
CA PRO A 34 -3.88 -5.94 -8.23
C PRO A 34 -3.10 -4.66 -7.90
N LEU A 35 -3.83 -3.57 -7.60
CA LEU A 35 -3.29 -2.35 -6.99
C LEU A 35 -3.57 -2.42 -5.49
N ILE A 36 -2.52 -2.45 -4.68
CA ILE A 36 -2.58 -2.65 -3.23
C ILE A 36 -1.94 -1.44 -2.56
N GLY A 37 -2.65 -0.77 -1.66
CA GLY A 37 -2.05 0.23 -0.77
C GLY A 37 -1.52 -0.43 0.49
N PHE A 38 -0.31 -0.09 0.93
CA PHE A 38 0.21 -0.46 2.24
C PHE A 38 0.06 0.75 3.18
N PRO A 39 -0.90 0.72 4.12
CA PRO A 39 -1.22 1.89 4.91
C PRO A 39 -0.09 2.20 5.91
N ASP A 40 0.16 3.48 6.13
CA ASP A 40 1.05 3.95 7.18
C ASP A 40 0.44 3.70 8.57
N TRP A 41 1.20 3.89 9.64
CA TRP A 41 0.69 3.77 11.00
C TRP A 41 -0.26 4.91 11.41
N GLU A 42 -0.21 6.05 10.71
CA GLU A 42 -0.97 7.28 11.03
C GLU A 42 -0.69 7.80 12.45
N THR A 43 0.45 7.40 13.03
CA THR A 43 0.93 7.86 14.32
C THR A 43 2.32 8.45 14.17
N LEU A 44 2.65 9.40 15.03
CA LEU A 44 4.01 9.94 15.11
C LEU A 44 4.97 8.90 15.70
N PRO A 45 6.27 8.96 15.34
CA PRO A 45 7.30 8.21 16.04
C PRO A 45 7.21 8.45 17.55
N TYR A 46 7.21 7.38 18.34
CA TYR A 46 7.11 7.42 19.81
C TYR A 46 5.80 7.99 20.36
N ALA A 47 4.71 7.97 19.58
CA ALA A 47 3.38 8.25 20.11
C ALA A 47 3.02 7.29 21.26
N GLN A 48 2.44 7.83 22.34
CA GLN A 48 2.03 7.06 23.52
C GLN A 48 0.73 6.27 23.31
N PHE A 49 0.13 6.39 22.12
CA PHE A 49 -1.13 5.74 21.77
C PHE A 49 -0.89 4.66 20.72
N SER A 50 -1.67 3.58 20.83
CA SER A 50 -1.69 2.53 19.82
C SER A 50 -2.31 3.06 18.51
N PRO A 51 -1.81 2.59 17.35
CA PRO A 51 -2.47 2.87 16.07
C PRO A 51 -3.87 2.27 16.02
N ASP A 52 -4.70 2.78 15.11
CA ASP A 52 -6.06 2.29 14.90
C ASP A 52 -6.04 0.77 14.56
N PRO A 53 -6.87 -0.07 15.21
CA PRO A 53 -6.92 -1.51 14.93
C PRO A 53 -7.22 -1.87 13.47
N ASN A 54 -7.94 -1.03 12.74
CA ASN A 54 -8.21 -1.22 11.32
C ASN A 54 -6.93 -1.06 10.49
N ILE A 55 -6.08 -0.08 10.83
CA ILE A 55 -4.76 0.10 10.18
C ILE A 55 -3.89 -1.12 10.45
N VAL A 56 -3.82 -1.57 11.71
CA VAL A 56 -3.07 -2.78 12.07
C VAL A 56 -3.54 -3.98 11.25
N SER A 57 -4.86 -4.20 11.18
CA SER A 57 -5.49 -5.29 10.43
C SER A 57 -5.17 -5.22 8.93
N GLN A 58 -5.29 -4.05 8.31
CA GLN A 58 -4.99 -3.84 6.89
C GLN A 58 -3.52 -4.07 6.56
N ARG A 59 -2.61 -3.66 7.44
CA ARG A 59 -1.16 -3.93 7.30
C ARG A 59 -0.89 -5.42 7.34
N LEU A 60 -1.43 -6.13 8.33
CA LEU A 60 -1.25 -7.59 8.45
C LEU A 60 -1.84 -8.33 7.25
N ALA A 61 -3.03 -7.96 6.79
CA ALA A 61 -3.65 -8.54 5.60
C ALA A 61 -2.79 -8.33 4.35
N THR A 62 -2.22 -7.13 4.19
CA THR A 62 -1.31 -6.81 3.09
C THR A 62 -0.03 -7.63 3.18
N LEU A 63 0.65 -7.62 4.33
CA LEU A 63 1.89 -8.37 4.57
C LEU A 63 1.70 -9.88 4.37
N HIS A 64 0.58 -10.44 4.82
CA HIS A 64 0.25 -11.85 4.61
C HIS A 64 0.06 -12.18 3.12
N ARG A 65 -0.47 -11.25 2.33
CA ARG A 65 -0.66 -11.42 0.89
C ARG A 65 0.64 -11.29 0.10
N LEU A 66 1.58 -10.45 0.54
CA LEU A 66 2.80 -10.14 -0.23
C LEU A 66 3.63 -11.37 -0.67
N PRO A 67 3.90 -12.38 0.17
CA PRO A 67 4.70 -13.55 -0.23
C PRO A 67 4.10 -14.35 -1.40
N SER A 68 2.77 -14.35 -1.52
CA SER A 68 2.05 -15.06 -2.59
C SER A 68 1.75 -14.16 -3.80
N LEU A 69 2.13 -12.89 -3.76
CA LEU A 69 1.87 -11.95 -4.84
C LEU A 69 2.80 -12.24 -6.02
N ALA A 70 2.31 -12.91 -7.04
CA ALA A 70 3.09 -13.16 -8.26
C ALA A 70 3.26 -11.88 -9.11
N ARG A 71 2.20 -11.05 -9.16
CA ARG A 71 2.16 -9.78 -9.88
C ARG A 71 1.23 -8.81 -9.17
N GLY A 72 1.55 -7.53 -9.25
CA GLY A 72 0.74 -6.45 -8.66
C GLY A 72 1.57 -5.18 -8.50
N ILE A 73 0.90 -4.10 -8.08
CA ILE A 73 1.54 -2.87 -7.65
C ILE A 73 1.22 -2.66 -6.19
N VAL A 74 2.26 -2.45 -5.38
CA VAL A 74 2.15 -2.14 -3.96
C VAL A 74 2.60 -0.70 -3.76
N VAL A 75 1.70 0.17 -3.30
CA VAL A 75 2.00 1.58 -3.05
C VAL A 75 2.39 1.75 -1.58
N VAL A 76 3.57 2.31 -1.32
CA VAL A 76 4.12 2.49 0.03
C VAL A 76 4.65 3.92 0.18
N PRO A 77 4.25 4.66 1.22
CA PRO A 77 4.90 5.92 1.54
C PRO A 77 6.24 5.70 2.25
N VAL A 78 7.20 6.60 2.04
CA VAL A 78 8.37 6.73 2.93
C VAL A 78 7.88 7.33 4.24
N GLN A 79 8.25 6.70 5.35
CA GLN A 79 8.05 7.28 6.67
C GLN A 79 9.19 8.26 6.94
N THR A 80 8.86 9.53 7.19
CA THR A 80 9.79 10.56 7.66
C THR A 80 9.71 10.72 9.17
#